data_AF-A0A9P7YDK4-F1
#
_entry.id   AF-A0A9P7YDK4-F1
#
_cell.length_a   1.000
_cell.length_b   1.000
_cell.length_c   1.000
_cell.angle_alpha   90.00
_cell.angle_beta   90.00
_cell.angle_gamma   90.00
#
_symmetry.space_group_name_H-M   'P 1'
#
loop_
_entity.id
_entity.type
_entity.pdbx_description
1 polymer ?
#
loop_
_entity_poly.entity_id
_entity_poly.type
_entity_poly.pdbx_seq_one_letter_code
_entity_poly.pdbx_strand_id
1 'polypeptide(L)'
;MRRVRFLEEERRQEAERSIKYRGTASIKLDVLHFPCEDSREPDEKNVERLRKLFRGEGGCRRLDLRNHIPAVISQAQLEAAILASGTSAARLLEDARDTYPELDFPPGYRLECLHGRYRILATAQVLPAEDKHLNQELKTTLIEEYSAEKEPDDGEIYSKIREYQGYGGAGNPYFEKRWWAHLAAISNHKKENLEQIFRHTDYRAAFDVQLDVPGLQGGMRLSTTHKMFANRCEEENLYYLDENIRDFWTKKIFQEDRRAIRKVDRGTVKAFELTAPGACRADFQDLYSKVRDGKILGAFDKQEREDIWGRVLSASTDRLIPSLFSFFEDLNYLGKVADYMKRLFPLSPRGTVSSALEDAFSDANHRAGQCVIQESESTYVFRPRSQAVRVDLGRRQMWMSTMRNYPQVPAEPKKKNLLAKLTSEKADEIVLCESATLASCLGYKSERIRSLTQRSPDREFARRALLHARKPDRYKYSEAALEDYVE
;
A
#
# COMPACT_ATOMS: atom_id res chain seq x y z
N MET A 1 -29.82 -16.10 -11.58
CA MET A 1 -28.60 -16.86 -11.21
C MET A 1 -27.80 -16.22 -10.06
N ARG A 2 -26.94 -15.20 -10.27
CA ARG A 2 -25.96 -14.72 -9.25
C ARG A 2 -26.51 -14.36 -7.85
N ARG A 3 -27.76 -13.89 -7.73
CA ARG A 3 -28.44 -13.60 -6.45
C ARG A 3 -29.09 -14.83 -5.81
N VAL A 4 -29.52 -15.80 -6.62
CA VAL A 4 -30.14 -17.07 -6.16
C VAL A 4 -29.10 -17.92 -5.45
N ARG A 5 -27.91 -18.13 -6.07
CA ARG A 5 -26.78 -18.81 -5.42
C ARG A 5 -26.29 -18.14 -4.13
N PHE A 6 -26.47 -16.82 -3.98
CA PHE A 6 -26.13 -16.14 -2.73
C PHE A 6 -27.15 -16.49 -1.64
N LEU A 7 -28.45 -16.43 -1.94
CA LEU A 7 -29.52 -16.79 -1.02
C LEU A 7 -29.57 -18.31 -0.71
N GLU A 8 -29.13 -19.16 -1.63
CA GLU A 8 -28.92 -20.61 -1.39
C GLU A 8 -27.77 -20.83 -0.41
N GLU A 9 -26.65 -20.14 -0.60
CA GLU A 9 -25.47 -20.22 0.27
C GLU A 9 -25.72 -19.66 1.67
N GLU A 10 -26.37 -18.51 1.76
CA GLU A 10 -26.80 -17.85 3.00
C GLU A 10 -27.76 -18.75 3.80
N ARG A 11 -28.76 -19.37 3.14
CA ARG A 11 -29.65 -20.35 3.79
C ARG A 11 -28.94 -21.66 4.15
N ARG A 12 -27.94 -22.10 3.39
CA ARG A 12 -27.10 -23.27 3.73
C ARG A 12 -26.31 -23.01 5.01
N GLN A 13 -25.70 -21.84 5.12
CA GLN A 13 -24.93 -21.43 6.30
C GLN A 13 -25.83 -21.19 7.52
N GLU A 14 -27.01 -20.57 7.36
CA GLU A 14 -27.94 -20.38 8.49
C GLU A 14 -28.61 -21.69 8.96
N ALA A 15 -28.87 -22.63 8.04
CA ALA A 15 -29.29 -23.99 8.40
C ALA A 15 -28.16 -24.73 9.15
N GLU A 16 -26.90 -24.62 8.70
CA GLU A 16 -25.77 -25.24 9.39
C GLU A 16 -25.53 -24.59 10.77
N ARG A 17 -25.68 -23.26 10.89
CA ARG A 17 -25.60 -22.49 12.13
C ARG A 17 -26.67 -22.93 13.13
N SER A 18 -27.94 -22.91 12.74
CA SER A 18 -29.07 -23.28 13.62
C SER A 18 -29.04 -24.75 14.05
N ILE A 19 -28.53 -25.67 13.23
CA ILE A 19 -28.35 -27.08 13.61
C ILE A 19 -27.17 -27.28 14.58
N LYS A 20 -26.08 -26.49 14.45
CA LYS A 20 -24.82 -26.68 15.21
C LYS A 20 -24.67 -25.77 16.42
N TYR A 21 -25.43 -24.69 16.53
CA TYR A 21 -25.42 -23.82 17.72
C TYR A 21 -25.88 -24.59 18.97
N ARG A 22 -25.19 -24.37 20.09
CA ARG A 22 -25.44 -25.08 21.36
C ARG A 22 -25.66 -24.14 22.55
N GLY A 23 -25.84 -22.84 22.28
CA GLY A 23 -26.08 -21.82 23.29
C GLY A 23 -24.86 -20.97 23.63
N THR A 24 -25.02 -20.12 24.64
CA THR A 24 -23.99 -19.21 25.17
C THR A 24 -23.76 -19.50 26.66
N ALA A 25 -22.50 -19.48 27.10
CA ALA A 25 -22.10 -19.71 28.48
C ALA A 25 -21.04 -18.71 28.94
N SER A 26 -20.91 -18.52 30.26
CA SER A 26 -19.72 -17.93 30.87
C SER A 26 -18.67 -19.02 31.09
N ILE A 27 -17.42 -18.75 30.74
CA ILE A 27 -16.31 -19.72 30.79
C ILE A 27 -15.06 -18.99 31.29
N LYS A 28 -14.23 -19.68 32.08
CA LYS A 28 -12.97 -19.16 32.62
C LYS A 28 -11.94 -18.98 31.49
N LEU A 29 -11.17 -17.89 31.55
CA LEU A 29 -10.37 -17.41 30.40
C LEU A 29 -9.14 -18.29 30.10
N ASP A 30 -8.65 -19.02 31.09
CA ASP A 30 -7.57 -20.01 31.02
C ASP A 30 -7.92 -21.26 30.21
N VAL A 31 -9.22 -21.48 29.95
CA VAL A 31 -9.75 -22.59 29.15
C VAL A 31 -9.70 -22.29 27.64
N LEU A 32 -9.50 -21.03 27.22
CA LEU A 32 -9.68 -20.59 25.82
C LEU A 32 -8.39 -20.72 24.99
N HIS A 33 -8.50 -21.25 23.76
CA HIS A 33 -7.36 -21.42 22.83
C HIS A 33 -7.72 -20.99 21.39
N PHE A 34 -6.82 -20.30 20.69
CA PHE A 34 -7.11 -19.61 19.42
C PHE A 34 -6.21 -20.08 18.26
N PRO A 35 -6.35 -21.33 17.76
CA PRO A 35 -5.39 -21.94 16.83
C PRO A 35 -5.19 -21.15 15.52
N CYS A 36 -6.24 -20.50 15.01
CA CYS A 36 -6.14 -19.65 13.81
C CYS A 36 -5.42 -18.30 14.05
N GLU A 37 -5.47 -17.76 15.27
CA GLU A 37 -4.83 -16.49 15.61
C GLU A 37 -3.43 -16.67 16.25
N ASP A 38 -3.08 -17.88 16.71
CA ASP A 38 -1.82 -18.16 17.42
C ASP A 38 -0.56 -18.06 16.54
N SER A 39 -0.71 -18.11 15.22
CA SER A 39 0.37 -17.90 14.23
C SER A 39 0.73 -16.42 13.97
N ARG A 40 0.01 -15.47 14.58
CA ARG A 40 0.21 -14.02 14.40
C ARG A 40 0.76 -13.39 15.69
N GLU A 41 1.72 -12.48 15.58
CA GLU A 41 2.13 -11.66 16.73
C GLU A 41 0.99 -10.71 17.17
N PRO A 42 0.84 -10.42 18.47
CA PRO A 42 -0.21 -9.52 18.95
C PRO A 42 0.00 -8.07 18.50
N ASP A 43 -1.00 -7.49 17.82
CA ASP A 43 -1.11 -6.04 17.61
C ASP A 43 -1.34 -5.32 18.95
N GLU A 44 -0.25 -4.96 19.63
CA GLU A 44 -0.25 -4.24 20.91
C GLU A 44 -1.05 -2.93 20.86
N LYS A 45 -1.12 -2.27 19.69
CA LYS A 45 -1.90 -1.03 19.52
C LYS A 45 -3.39 -1.32 19.55
N ASN A 46 -3.84 -2.44 18.96
CA ASN A 46 -5.22 -2.90 19.08
C ASN A 46 -5.54 -3.40 20.49
N VAL A 47 -4.60 -4.09 21.15
CA VAL A 47 -4.75 -4.52 22.56
C VAL A 47 -4.92 -3.31 23.49
N GLU A 48 -4.05 -2.30 23.43
CA GLU A 48 -4.17 -1.09 24.25
C GLU A 48 -5.36 -0.20 23.83
N ARG A 49 -5.80 -0.24 22.56
CA ARG A 49 -7.09 0.37 22.13
C ARG A 49 -8.27 -0.27 22.86
N LEU A 50 -8.37 -1.60 22.86
CA LEU A 50 -9.43 -2.34 23.57
C LEU A 50 -9.34 -2.13 25.09
N ARG A 51 -8.13 -2.12 25.66
CA ARG A 51 -7.89 -1.84 27.08
C ARG A 51 -8.25 -0.40 27.47
N LYS A 52 -8.21 0.56 26.54
CA LYS A 52 -8.73 1.93 26.74
C LYS A 52 -10.25 1.99 26.61
N LEU A 53 -10.83 1.28 25.63
CA LEU A 53 -12.28 1.15 25.46
C LEU A 53 -12.95 0.58 26.73
N PHE A 54 -12.51 -0.59 27.21
CA PHE A 54 -13.07 -1.21 28.42
C PHE A 54 -12.87 -0.35 29.68
N ARG A 55 -11.79 0.45 29.77
CA ARG A 55 -11.63 1.42 30.87
C ARG A 55 -12.58 2.62 30.75
N GLY A 56 -12.82 3.12 29.54
CA GLY A 56 -13.76 4.21 29.28
C GLY A 56 -15.23 3.81 29.46
N GLU A 57 -15.57 2.54 29.25
CA GLU A 57 -16.93 2.01 29.46
C GLU A 57 -17.20 1.51 30.89
N GLY A 58 -16.23 1.59 31.81
CA GLY A 58 -16.36 1.10 33.18
C GLY A 58 -16.23 -0.42 33.34
N GLY A 59 -15.89 -1.14 32.27
CA GLY A 59 -15.70 -2.58 32.24
C GLY A 59 -15.89 -3.16 30.83
N CYS A 60 -15.86 -4.50 30.73
CA CYS A 60 -16.34 -5.20 29.55
C CYS A 60 -17.84 -5.50 29.70
N ARG A 61 -18.66 -5.10 28.72
CA ARG A 61 -20.11 -5.31 28.71
C ARG A 61 -20.44 -6.76 28.37
N ARG A 62 -20.52 -7.61 29.41
CA ARG A 62 -20.68 -9.08 29.29
C ARG A 62 -21.94 -9.53 28.53
N LEU A 63 -23.01 -8.73 28.54
CA LEU A 63 -24.28 -9.00 27.85
C LEU A 63 -24.31 -8.46 26.40
N ASP A 64 -23.27 -7.73 25.96
CA ASP A 64 -23.18 -7.29 24.57
C ASP A 64 -22.64 -8.43 23.70
N LEU A 65 -23.39 -8.84 22.68
CA LEU A 65 -23.00 -9.90 21.73
C LEU A 65 -21.64 -9.61 21.07
N ARG A 66 -21.25 -8.32 20.96
CA ARG A 66 -19.94 -7.86 20.46
C ARG A 66 -18.79 -8.04 21.47
N ASN A 67 -19.02 -8.74 22.58
CA ASN A 67 -17.98 -9.18 23.52
C ASN A 67 -17.97 -10.71 23.69
N HIS A 68 -18.78 -11.45 22.93
CA HIS A 68 -18.80 -12.91 22.95
C HIS A 68 -17.67 -13.47 22.08
N ILE A 69 -17.26 -14.71 22.38
CA ILE A 69 -16.18 -15.42 21.68
C ILE A 69 -16.78 -16.68 21.06
N PRO A 70 -16.85 -16.80 19.72
CA PRO A 70 -17.36 -18.00 19.06
C PRO A 70 -16.40 -19.17 19.29
N ALA A 71 -16.91 -20.26 19.86
CA ALA A 71 -16.12 -21.42 20.26
C ALA A 71 -16.68 -22.75 19.72
N VAL A 72 -15.81 -23.76 19.67
CA VAL A 72 -16.08 -25.12 19.18
C VAL A 72 -15.93 -26.10 20.32
N ILE A 73 -16.90 -26.99 20.47
CA ILE A 73 -16.90 -28.07 21.46
C ILE A 73 -17.52 -29.31 20.85
N SER A 74 -16.98 -30.50 21.13
CA SER A 74 -17.64 -31.74 20.72
C SER A 74 -18.81 -32.06 21.65
N GLN A 75 -19.82 -32.76 21.13
CA GLN A 75 -21.05 -33.08 21.87
C GLN A 75 -20.75 -33.78 23.22
N ALA A 76 -19.81 -34.73 23.26
CA ALA A 76 -19.42 -35.43 24.49
C ALA A 76 -18.68 -34.54 25.51
N GLN A 77 -17.87 -33.58 25.04
CA GLN A 77 -17.22 -32.59 25.92
C GLN A 77 -18.24 -31.60 26.49
N LEU A 78 -19.22 -31.19 25.67
CA LEU A 78 -20.32 -30.33 26.10
C LEU A 78 -21.20 -31.02 27.15
N GLU A 79 -21.54 -32.29 26.95
CA GLU A 79 -22.29 -33.09 27.92
C GLU A 79 -21.52 -33.26 29.24
N ALA A 80 -20.21 -33.50 29.18
CA ALA A 80 -19.35 -33.57 30.36
C ALA A 80 -19.28 -32.23 31.12
N ALA A 81 -19.12 -31.10 30.42
CA ALA A 81 -19.10 -29.76 31.02
C ALA A 81 -20.47 -29.40 31.63
N ILE A 82 -21.57 -29.68 30.93
CA ILE A 82 -22.94 -29.47 31.43
C ILE A 82 -23.18 -30.25 32.73
N LEU A 83 -22.76 -31.52 32.78
CA LEU A 83 -22.89 -32.38 33.96
C LEU A 83 -22.02 -31.88 35.12
N ALA A 84 -20.76 -31.53 34.86
CA ALA A 84 -19.84 -31.00 35.87
C ALA A 84 -20.32 -29.65 36.46
N SER A 85 -20.98 -28.83 35.66
CA SER A 85 -21.48 -27.50 36.05
C SER A 85 -22.88 -27.51 36.65
N GLY A 86 -23.54 -28.67 36.75
CA GLY A 86 -24.92 -28.78 37.25
C GLY A 86 -25.97 -28.02 36.44
N THR A 87 -25.72 -27.76 35.15
CA THR A 87 -26.59 -26.98 34.26
C THR A 87 -27.35 -27.90 33.27
N SER A 88 -27.99 -27.34 32.24
CA SER A 88 -28.58 -28.13 31.16
C SER A 88 -28.42 -27.45 29.79
N ALA A 89 -28.43 -28.25 28.72
CA ALA A 89 -28.33 -27.73 27.35
C ALA A 89 -29.44 -26.74 26.99
N ALA A 90 -30.63 -26.87 27.60
CA ALA A 90 -31.72 -25.91 27.42
C ALA A 90 -31.35 -24.53 27.97
N ARG A 91 -30.69 -24.46 29.14
CA ARG A 91 -30.30 -23.18 29.75
C ARG A 91 -29.18 -22.45 29.02
N LEU A 92 -28.37 -23.16 28.24
CA LEU A 92 -27.41 -22.52 27.33
C LEU A 92 -28.12 -21.81 26.17
N LEU A 93 -29.30 -22.29 25.76
CA LEU A 93 -30.11 -21.77 24.66
C LEU A 93 -31.15 -20.72 25.11
N GLU A 94 -31.22 -20.41 26.42
CA GLU A 94 -32.06 -19.34 26.97
C GLU A 94 -31.42 -17.96 26.72
N ASP A 95 -32.20 -16.98 26.25
CA ASP A 95 -31.75 -15.59 26.17
C ASP A 95 -31.45 -15.04 27.57
N ALA A 96 -30.17 -14.73 27.83
CA ALA A 96 -29.72 -14.23 29.11
C ALA A 96 -30.28 -12.84 29.42
N ARG A 97 -31.10 -12.76 30.47
CA ARG A 97 -31.69 -11.49 30.95
C ARG A 97 -30.68 -10.65 31.73
N ASP A 98 -29.90 -11.30 32.60
CA ASP A 98 -28.93 -10.64 33.50
C ASP A 98 -27.55 -11.33 33.51
N THR A 99 -27.52 -12.66 33.34
CA THR A 99 -26.28 -13.48 33.36
C THR A 99 -26.41 -14.71 32.46
N TYR A 100 -25.28 -15.20 31.94
CA TYR A 100 -25.19 -16.50 31.25
C TYR A 100 -24.88 -17.62 32.27
N PRO A 101 -25.34 -18.87 32.03
CA PRO A 101 -24.90 -20.02 32.82
C PRO A 101 -23.39 -20.21 32.72
N GLU A 102 -22.73 -20.54 33.83
CA GLU A 102 -21.31 -20.88 33.84
C GLU A 102 -21.11 -22.33 33.37
N LEU A 103 -20.08 -22.56 32.54
CA LEU A 103 -19.59 -23.90 32.20
C LEU A 103 -18.17 -24.06 32.72
N ASP A 104 -18.04 -24.96 33.69
CA ASP A 104 -16.78 -25.42 34.25
C ASP A 104 -16.18 -26.56 33.41
N PHE A 105 -14.85 -26.54 33.31
CA PHE A 105 -14.06 -27.50 32.55
C PHE A 105 -12.92 -28.04 33.43
N PRO A 106 -12.46 -29.29 33.23
CA PRO A 106 -11.38 -29.84 34.03
C PRO A 106 -10.07 -29.06 33.82
N PRO A 107 -9.20 -28.92 34.85
CA PRO A 107 -7.96 -28.15 34.73
C PRO A 107 -7.09 -28.60 33.55
N GLY A 108 -6.64 -27.63 32.74
CA GLY A 108 -5.86 -27.88 31.53
C GLY A 108 -6.68 -28.27 30.29
N TYR A 109 -8.01 -28.34 30.38
CA TYR A 109 -8.89 -28.40 29.20
C TYR A 109 -8.73 -27.15 28.33
N ARG A 110 -8.84 -27.32 27.01
CA ARG A 110 -8.68 -26.25 26.03
C ARG A 110 -9.82 -26.28 25.02
N LEU A 111 -10.57 -25.19 24.99
CA LEU A 111 -11.72 -24.93 24.13
C LEU A 111 -11.23 -24.20 22.87
N GLU A 112 -11.45 -24.76 21.68
CA GLU A 112 -11.12 -24.07 20.42
C GLU A 112 -12.02 -22.83 20.27
N CYS A 113 -11.42 -21.66 20.15
CA CYS A 113 -12.07 -20.38 19.88
C CYS A 113 -11.68 -19.89 18.49
N LEU A 114 -12.69 -19.53 17.69
CA LEU A 114 -12.51 -19.22 16.27
C LEU A 114 -11.96 -17.80 16.05
N HIS A 115 -12.33 -16.85 16.92
CA HIS A 115 -11.80 -15.49 16.95
C HIS A 115 -12.02 -14.88 18.35
N GLY A 116 -11.06 -14.11 18.85
CA GLY A 116 -11.19 -13.30 20.07
C GLY A 116 -9.88 -12.95 20.77
N ARG A 117 -8.73 -13.43 20.25
CA ARG A 117 -7.43 -13.41 20.93
C ARG A 117 -7.01 -12.01 21.39
N TYR A 118 -7.28 -10.93 20.66
CA TYR A 118 -6.96 -9.56 21.11
C TYR A 118 -7.75 -9.09 22.33
N ARG A 119 -8.99 -9.56 22.56
CA ARG A 119 -9.75 -9.28 23.79
C ARG A 119 -9.17 -10.03 24.98
N ILE A 120 -8.74 -11.29 24.77
CA ILE A 120 -8.10 -12.12 25.80
C ILE A 120 -6.66 -11.66 26.10
N LEU A 121 -5.90 -11.20 25.11
CA LEU A 121 -4.56 -10.63 25.32
C LEU A 121 -4.59 -9.24 25.97
N ALA A 122 -5.74 -8.56 25.97
CA ALA A 122 -5.97 -7.40 26.83
C ALA A 122 -6.21 -7.78 28.31
N THR A 123 -6.31 -9.07 28.65
CA THR A 123 -6.56 -9.60 29.99
C THR A 123 -5.62 -10.73 30.48
N ALA A 124 -4.85 -11.41 29.61
CA ALA A 124 -3.96 -12.55 29.95
C ALA A 124 -2.79 -12.76 28.95
N GLN A 125 -1.79 -13.57 29.31
CA GLN A 125 -0.65 -13.99 28.44
C GLN A 125 -0.22 -15.45 28.73
N VAL A 126 0.48 -16.10 27.77
CA VAL A 126 1.29 -17.36 27.85
C VAL A 126 0.66 -18.74 27.44
N LEU A 127 0.75 -19.08 26.12
CA LEU A 127 1.13 -20.38 25.48
C LEU A 127 0.27 -21.70 25.68
N PRO A 128 0.51 -22.83 24.94
CA PRO A 128 0.09 -23.08 23.54
C PRO A 128 -0.57 -24.49 23.28
N ALA A 129 -1.32 -24.72 22.19
CA ALA A 129 -2.11 -25.97 21.99
C ALA A 129 -2.44 -26.42 20.53
N GLU A 130 -3.24 -27.51 20.43
CA GLU A 130 -3.82 -28.24 19.27
C GLU A 130 -5.14 -28.92 19.78
N ASP A 131 -6.15 -29.44 19.04
CA ASP A 131 -6.66 -29.41 17.65
C ASP A 131 -8.13 -29.94 17.68
N LYS A 132 -8.85 -29.87 16.54
CA LYS A 132 -10.14 -30.50 16.13
C LYS A 132 -11.42 -29.71 16.41
N HIS A 133 -12.36 -29.58 15.47
CA HIS A 133 -12.36 -29.63 13.99
C HIS A 133 -13.79 -29.19 13.53
N LEU A 134 -13.94 -28.40 12.47
CA LEU A 134 -15.25 -27.97 11.90
C LEU A 134 -15.20 -27.99 10.36
N ASN A 135 -16.37 -27.86 9.71
CA ASN A 135 -16.46 -27.53 8.29
C ASN A 135 -15.74 -26.19 8.02
N GLN A 136 -14.82 -26.18 7.05
CA GLN A 136 -13.98 -25.02 6.73
C GLN A 136 -14.79 -23.82 6.25
N GLU A 137 -15.92 -24.04 5.56
CA GLU A 137 -16.80 -22.95 5.12
C GLU A 137 -17.44 -22.24 6.33
N LEU A 138 -17.92 -23.00 7.33
CA LEU A 138 -18.49 -22.45 8.56
C LEU A 138 -17.43 -21.79 9.45
N LYS A 139 -16.22 -22.37 9.56
CA LYS A 139 -15.07 -21.68 10.22
C LYS A 139 -14.83 -20.33 9.56
N THR A 140 -14.79 -20.30 8.23
CA THR A 140 -14.55 -19.08 7.45
C THR A 140 -15.66 -18.06 7.72
N THR A 141 -16.95 -18.41 7.59
CA THR A 141 -18.06 -17.46 7.85
C THR A 141 -17.99 -16.88 9.27
N LEU A 142 -17.70 -17.68 10.29
CA LEU A 142 -17.63 -17.19 11.68
C LEU A 142 -16.39 -16.29 11.92
N ILE A 143 -15.23 -16.62 11.35
CA ILE A 143 -14.04 -15.76 11.40
C ILE A 143 -14.32 -14.42 10.69
N GLU A 144 -14.90 -14.47 9.49
CA GLU A 144 -15.22 -13.31 8.65
C GLU A 144 -16.35 -12.44 9.25
N GLU A 145 -17.25 -13.02 10.06
CA GLU A 145 -18.29 -12.27 10.79
C GLU A 145 -17.74 -11.44 11.95
N TYR A 146 -16.82 -12.00 12.74
CA TYR A 146 -16.20 -11.27 13.85
C TYR A 146 -15.01 -10.40 13.40
N SER A 147 -14.42 -10.66 12.23
CA SER A 147 -13.37 -9.80 11.64
C SER A 147 -13.86 -8.37 11.36
N ALA A 148 -15.17 -8.13 11.28
CA ALA A 148 -15.76 -6.81 11.06
C ALA A 148 -15.62 -5.83 12.26
N GLU A 149 -15.11 -6.28 13.41
CA GLU A 149 -14.97 -5.46 14.63
C GLU A 149 -13.70 -4.59 14.67
N LYS A 150 -12.80 -4.78 13.70
CA LYS A 150 -11.68 -3.90 13.37
C LYS A 150 -11.82 -3.57 11.89
N GLU A 151 -11.71 -2.30 11.49
CA GLU A 151 -11.62 -1.97 10.05
C GLU A 151 -10.38 -2.70 9.49
N PRO A 152 -10.54 -3.64 8.54
CA PRO A 152 -9.41 -4.32 7.94
C PRO A 152 -8.62 -3.32 7.10
N ASP A 153 -7.29 -3.44 7.08
CA ASP A 153 -6.47 -2.52 6.31
C ASP A 153 -6.56 -2.77 4.80
N ASP A 154 -6.16 -1.76 4.04
CA ASP A 154 -6.22 -1.74 2.57
C ASP A 154 -5.47 -2.93 1.91
N GLY A 155 -4.51 -3.55 2.61
CA GLY A 155 -3.75 -4.73 2.15
C GLY A 155 -4.39 -6.06 2.54
N GLU A 156 -5.00 -6.15 3.73
CA GLU A 156 -5.86 -7.29 4.11
C GLU A 156 -7.08 -7.38 3.19
N ILE A 157 -7.75 -6.26 2.91
CA ILE A 157 -8.86 -6.16 1.95
C ILE A 157 -8.42 -6.63 0.55
N TYR A 158 -7.29 -6.13 0.06
CA TYR A 158 -6.73 -6.55 -1.23
C TYR A 158 -6.50 -8.07 -1.26
N SER A 159 -5.81 -8.57 -0.24
CA SER A 159 -5.39 -9.98 -0.16
C SER A 159 -6.58 -10.93 -0.09
N LYS A 160 -7.59 -10.61 0.72
CA LYS A 160 -8.83 -11.38 0.86
C LYS A 160 -9.63 -11.44 -0.44
N ILE A 161 -9.75 -10.33 -1.17
CA ILE A 161 -10.46 -10.32 -2.46
C ILE A 161 -9.67 -11.13 -3.50
N ARG A 162 -8.33 -11.08 -3.51
CA ARG A 162 -7.50 -11.89 -4.41
C ARG A 162 -7.53 -13.39 -4.08
N GLU A 163 -7.48 -13.76 -2.80
CA GLU A 163 -7.69 -15.12 -2.28
C GLU A 163 -9.03 -15.68 -2.79
N TYR A 164 -10.13 -14.97 -2.56
CA TYR A 164 -11.46 -15.41 -3.00
C TYR A 164 -11.71 -15.32 -4.52
N GLN A 165 -10.83 -14.65 -5.28
CA GLN A 165 -10.77 -14.77 -6.75
C GLN A 165 -9.99 -15.99 -7.24
N GLY A 166 -9.42 -16.80 -6.35
CA GLY A 166 -8.66 -18.01 -6.67
C GLY A 166 -7.15 -17.80 -6.79
N TYR A 167 -6.59 -16.72 -6.22
CA TYR A 167 -5.13 -16.62 -6.08
C TYR A 167 -4.64 -17.68 -5.09
N GLY A 168 -3.83 -18.63 -5.58
CA GLY A 168 -3.24 -19.70 -4.76
C GLY A 168 -4.20 -20.82 -4.34
N GLY A 169 -5.44 -20.86 -4.83
CA GLY A 169 -6.42 -21.86 -4.43
C GLY A 169 -7.74 -21.80 -5.23
N ALA A 170 -8.79 -22.45 -4.73
CA ALA A 170 -10.13 -22.37 -5.32
C ALA A 170 -10.81 -21.06 -4.90
N GLY A 171 -11.30 -20.27 -5.86
CA GLY A 171 -12.01 -19.03 -5.60
C GLY A 171 -13.40 -19.24 -5.00
N ASN A 172 -13.85 -18.32 -4.15
CA ASN A 172 -15.18 -18.32 -3.51
C ASN A 172 -15.97 -17.03 -3.85
N PRO A 173 -16.85 -17.06 -4.89
CA PRO A 173 -17.67 -15.91 -5.30
C PRO A 173 -18.82 -15.53 -4.33
N TYR A 174 -18.90 -16.12 -3.13
CA TYR A 174 -19.73 -15.61 -2.03
C TYR A 174 -18.90 -14.67 -1.15
N PHE A 175 -17.76 -15.12 -0.62
CA PHE A 175 -16.90 -14.28 0.21
C PHE A 175 -16.25 -13.12 -0.56
N GLU A 176 -15.92 -13.29 -1.85
CA GLU A 176 -15.43 -12.18 -2.69
C GLU A 176 -16.41 -10.99 -2.67
N LYS A 177 -17.72 -11.26 -2.83
CA LYS A 177 -18.76 -10.22 -2.78
C LYS A 177 -18.90 -9.61 -1.38
N ARG A 178 -18.73 -10.42 -0.33
CA ARG A 178 -18.81 -9.96 1.07
C ARG A 178 -17.71 -8.95 1.36
N TRP A 179 -16.48 -9.21 0.90
CA TRP A 179 -15.36 -8.26 0.98
C TRP A 179 -15.54 -7.02 0.09
N TRP A 180 -16.04 -7.16 -1.14
CA TRP A 180 -16.40 -6.00 -1.97
C TRP A 180 -17.47 -5.10 -1.33
N ALA A 181 -18.47 -5.69 -0.66
CA ALA A 181 -19.50 -4.95 0.06
C ALA A 181 -18.93 -4.26 1.31
N HIS A 182 -18.05 -4.94 2.07
CA HIS A 182 -17.34 -4.37 3.22
C HIS A 182 -16.49 -3.16 2.79
N LEU A 183 -15.69 -3.30 1.72
CA LEU A 183 -14.91 -2.20 1.16
C LEU A 183 -15.78 -1.03 0.68
N ALA A 184 -16.92 -1.30 0.03
CA ALA A 184 -17.86 -0.26 -0.39
C ALA A 184 -18.48 0.50 0.80
N ALA A 185 -18.76 -0.19 1.90
CA ALA A 185 -19.28 0.40 3.14
C ALA A 185 -18.23 1.24 3.88
N ILE A 186 -16.95 0.81 3.89
CA ILE A 186 -15.83 1.59 4.42
C ILE A 186 -15.60 2.85 3.56
N SER A 187 -15.46 2.68 2.25
CA SER A 187 -15.25 3.79 1.32
C SER A 187 -15.47 3.37 -0.13
N ASN A 188 -16.54 3.90 -0.75
CA ASN A 188 -16.76 3.73 -2.18
C ASN A 188 -15.59 4.26 -3.04
N HIS A 189 -14.81 5.25 -2.55
CA HIS A 189 -13.59 5.71 -3.24
C HIS A 189 -12.46 4.66 -3.20
N LYS A 190 -12.19 4.03 -2.04
CA LYS A 190 -11.23 2.90 -1.97
C LYS A 190 -11.70 1.75 -2.89
N LYS A 191 -13.02 1.52 -2.97
CA LYS A 191 -13.66 0.48 -3.80
C LYS A 191 -13.49 0.75 -5.31
N GLU A 192 -13.78 1.97 -5.77
CA GLU A 192 -13.56 2.40 -7.17
C GLU A 192 -12.08 2.32 -7.56
N ASN A 193 -11.18 2.72 -6.65
CA ASN A 193 -9.74 2.61 -6.85
C ASN A 193 -9.26 1.16 -6.96
N LEU A 194 -9.80 0.22 -6.18
CA LEU A 194 -9.48 -1.20 -6.29
C LEU A 194 -10.05 -1.82 -7.58
N GLU A 195 -11.27 -1.44 -7.97
CA GLU A 195 -11.82 -1.81 -9.27
C GLU A 195 -10.91 -1.33 -10.42
N GLN A 196 -10.33 -0.13 -10.33
CA GLN A 196 -9.39 0.35 -11.34
C GLN A 196 -8.12 -0.50 -11.37
N ILE A 197 -7.51 -0.82 -10.23
CA ILE A 197 -6.33 -1.72 -10.17
C ILE A 197 -6.64 -3.07 -10.84
N PHE A 198 -7.79 -3.68 -10.59
CA PHE A 198 -8.11 -4.98 -11.19
C PHE A 198 -8.48 -4.94 -12.68
N ARG A 199 -8.83 -3.77 -13.22
CA ARG A 199 -9.01 -3.55 -14.67
C ARG A 199 -7.68 -3.43 -15.40
N HIS A 200 -6.64 -2.90 -14.75
CA HIS A 200 -5.27 -2.89 -15.28
C HIS A 200 -4.53 -4.17 -14.86
N THR A 201 -4.46 -5.15 -15.76
CA THR A 201 -3.89 -6.49 -15.51
C THR A 201 -2.51 -6.46 -14.85
N ASP A 202 -1.70 -5.49 -15.25
CA ASP A 202 -0.27 -5.46 -14.96
C ASP A 202 -0.05 -4.84 -13.57
N TYR A 203 -0.79 -3.77 -13.24
CA TYR A 203 -0.87 -3.26 -11.87
C TYR A 203 -1.41 -4.31 -10.89
N ARG A 204 -2.40 -5.11 -11.29
CA ARG A 204 -2.88 -6.23 -10.46
C ARG A 204 -1.76 -7.25 -10.21
N ALA A 205 -1.05 -7.68 -11.26
CA ALA A 205 0.06 -8.63 -11.12
C ALA A 205 1.19 -8.06 -10.24
N ALA A 206 1.52 -6.79 -10.39
CA ALA A 206 2.51 -6.08 -9.59
C ALA A 206 2.10 -5.99 -8.11
N PHE A 207 0.86 -5.58 -7.80
CA PHE A 207 0.34 -5.52 -6.43
C PHE A 207 0.11 -6.89 -5.77
N ASP A 208 0.00 -7.99 -6.55
CA ASP A 208 -0.03 -9.37 -6.02
C ASP A 208 1.29 -9.75 -5.29
N VAL A 209 2.35 -8.92 -5.35
CA VAL A 209 3.58 -9.06 -4.53
C VAL A 209 3.29 -9.18 -3.03
N GLN A 210 2.21 -8.58 -2.52
CA GLN A 210 1.81 -8.67 -1.10
C GLN A 210 1.15 -10.01 -0.73
N LEU A 211 0.92 -10.88 -1.71
CA LEU A 211 0.43 -12.25 -1.55
C LEU A 211 1.60 -13.25 -1.58
N ASP A 212 2.64 -12.94 -2.36
CA ASP A 212 3.94 -13.62 -2.30
C ASP A 212 4.69 -13.29 -0.98
N VAL A 213 4.67 -12.02 -0.56
CA VAL A 213 5.36 -11.49 0.64
C VAL A 213 4.34 -10.86 1.62
N PRO A 214 3.72 -11.64 2.54
CA PRO A 214 2.62 -11.17 3.38
C PRO A 214 2.94 -9.95 4.27
N GLY A 215 4.20 -9.78 4.68
CA GLY A 215 4.65 -8.61 5.43
C GLY A 215 4.43 -7.27 4.72
N LEU A 216 4.41 -7.23 3.38
CA LEU A 216 4.23 -5.99 2.60
C LEU A 216 2.82 -5.39 2.70
N GLN A 217 1.81 -6.19 3.04
CA GLN A 217 0.39 -5.79 3.04
C GLN A 217 0.13 -4.52 3.88
N GLY A 218 0.82 -4.39 5.03
CA GLY A 218 0.67 -3.24 5.93
C GLY A 218 1.09 -1.88 5.34
N GLY A 219 1.74 -1.87 4.17
CA GLY A 219 2.07 -0.66 3.43
C GLY A 219 1.02 -0.22 2.39
N MET A 220 0.01 -1.04 2.10
CA MET A 220 -0.97 -0.80 1.02
C MET A 220 -1.89 0.41 1.31
N ARG A 221 -2.21 1.21 0.28
CA ARG A 221 -3.08 2.42 0.41
C ARG A 221 -4.01 2.62 -0.80
N LEU A 222 -5.17 1.95 -0.79
CA LEU A 222 -6.27 2.14 -1.76
C LEU A 222 -6.83 3.57 -1.75
N SER A 223 -6.63 4.32 -0.68
CA SER A 223 -6.92 5.76 -0.64
C SER A 223 -6.06 6.59 -1.61
N THR A 224 -4.85 6.13 -1.95
CA THR A 224 -3.81 6.92 -2.64
C THR A 224 -3.62 6.52 -4.11
N THR A 225 -4.05 5.34 -4.53
CA THR A 225 -3.87 4.81 -5.90
C THR A 225 -4.53 5.65 -7.00
N HIS A 226 -5.55 6.46 -6.69
CA HIS A 226 -6.06 7.48 -7.63
C HIS A 226 -4.97 8.45 -8.12
N LYS A 227 -3.93 8.73 -7.30
CA LYS A 227 -2.77 9.54 -7.70
C LYS A 227 -1.86 8.79 -8.67
N MET A 228 -1.64 7.49 -8.44
CA MET A 228 -0.85 6.60 -9.31
C MET A 228 -1.34 6.67 -10.76
N PHE A 229 -2.65 6.56 -10.97
CA PHE A 229 -3.28 6.67 -12.30
C PHE A 229 -3.27 8.12 -12.84
N ALA A 230 -3.44 9.15 -11.99
CA ALA A 230 -3.35 10.55 -12.41
C ALA A 230 -1.92 11.00 -12.77
N ASN A 231 -0.91 10.34 -12.20
CA ASN A 231 0.51 10.61 -12.48
C ASN A 231 0.89 10.19 -13.91
N ARG A 232 0.25 9.16 -14.49
CA ARG A 232 0.49 8.65 -15.86
C ARG A 232 1.93 8.20 -16.12
N CYS A 233 2.62 7.74 -15.07
CA CYS A 233 3.97 7.18 -15.11
C CYS A 233 3.86 5.66 -14.91
N GLU A 234 3.16 4.98 -15.82
CA GLU A 234 2.71 3.61 -15.57
C GLU A 234 3.90 2.63 -15.59
N GLU A 235 4.90 2.93 -16.43
CA GLU A 235 6.15 2.18 -16.55
C GLU A 235 7.06 2.40 -15.33
N GLU A 236 7.22 3.64 -14.84
CA GLU A 236 7.96 3.91 -13.60
C GLU A 236 7.29 3.24 -12.38
N ASN A 237 5.96 3.27 -12.30
CA ASN A 237 5.23 2.67 -11.18
C ASN A 237 5.37 1.14 -11.17
N LEU A 238 5.21 0.49 -12.33
CA LEU A 238 5.37 -0.98 -12.46
C LEU A 238 6.82 -1.40 -12.17
N TYR A 239 7.80 -0.66 -12.68
CA TYR A 239 9.21 -0.89 -12.37
C TYR A 239 9.51 -0.78 -10.86
N TYR A 240 8.88 0.16 -10.15
CA TYR A 240 9.01 0.25 -8.69
C TYR A 240 8.41 -0.99 -7.99
N LEU A 241 7.21 -1.43 -8.39
CA LEU A 241 6.53 -2.55 -7.75
C LEU A 241 7.25 -3.90 -7.99
N ASP A 242 7.72 -4.18 -9.20
CA ASP A 242 8.36 -5.45 -9.54
C ASP A 242 9.89 -5.42 -9.45
N GLU A 243 10.57 -4.52 -10.18
CA GLU A 243 12.06 -4.50 -10.25
C GLU A 243 12.73 -3.82 -9.04
N ASN A 244 11.95 -3.13 -8.17
CA ASN A 244 12.46 -2.61 -6.89
C ASN A 244 11.89 -3.37 -5.69
N ILE A 245 10.57 -3.38 -5.45
CA ILE A 245 9.98 -4.06 -4.26
C ILE A 245 10.09 -5.58 -4.40
N ARG A 246 9.49 -6.20 -5.42
CA ARG A 246 9.47 -7.67 -5.54
C ARG A 246 10.89 -8.22 -5.59
N ASP A 247 11.73 -7.69 -6.48
CA ASP A 247 13.12 -8.16 -6.64
C ASP A 247 13.95 -8.02 -5.36
N PHE A 248 13.81 -6.92 -4.60
CA PHE A 248 14.47 -6.77 -3.30
C PHE A 248 14.04 -7.89 -2.33
N TRP A 249 12.74 -8.03 -2.07
CA TRP A 249 12.27 -8.98 -1.06
C TRP A 249 12.44 -10.44 -1.50
N THR A 250 12.02 -10.82 -2.72
CA THR A 250 12.06 -12.23 -3.13
C THR A 250 13.48 -12.69 -3.46
N LYS A 251 14.22 -11.97 -4.30
CA LYS A 251 15.54 -12.41 -4.81
C LYS A 251 16.69 -11.93 -3.93
N LYS A 252 16.82 -10.62 -3.68
CA LYS A 252 17.99 -10.09 -2.97
C LYS A 252 18.08 -10.58 -1.51
N ILE A 253 16.96 -10.52 -0.77
CA ILE A 253 16.96 -10.87 0.66
C ILE A 253 16.72 -12.37 0.91
N PHE A 254 15.84 -13.01 0.14
CA PHE A 254 15.41 -14.40 0.39
C PHE A 254 15.72 -15.42 -0.69
N GLN A 255 16.45 -15.05 -1.76
CA GLN A 255 16.98 -15.97 -2.78
C GLN A 255 15.90 -16.91 -3.37
N GLU A 256 14.69 -16.36 -3.54
CA GLU A 256 13.47 -17.01 -4.02
C GLU A 256 12.92 -18.17 -3.14
N ASP A 257 13.43 -18.37 -1.91
CA ASP A 257 12.84 -19.33 -0.96
C ASP A 257 11.47 -18.85 -0.44
N ARG A 258 10.42 -19.38 -1.07
CA ARG A 258 9.01 -19.17 -0.70
C ARG A 258 8.67 -19.59 0.74
N ARG A 259 9.46 -20.43 1.41
CA ARG A 259 9.27 -20.76 2.84
C ARG A 259 9.80 -19.63 3.72
N ALA A 260 11.04 -19.19 3.50
CA ALA A 260 11.60 -18.01 4.17
C ALA A 260 10.75 -16.75 3.93
N ILE A 261 10.38 -16.45 2.68
CA ILE A 261 9.56 -15.26 2.35
C ILE A 261 8.24 -15.23 3.14
N ARG A 262 7.62 -16.40 3.38
CA ARG A 262 6.36 -16.50 4.14
C ARG A 262 6.52 -16.38 5.67
N LYS A 263 7.73 -16.49 6.20
CA LYS A 263 8.06 -16.14 7.61
C LYS A 263 8.09 -14.62 7.84
N VAL A 264 8.12 -13.79 6.79
CA VAL A 264 8.27 -12.34 6.91
C VAL A 264 6.98 -11.68 7.38
N ASP A 265 6.99 -11.23 8.63
CA ASP A 265 5.89 -10.51 9.26
C ASP A 265 5.86 -9.01 8.89
N ARG A 266 4.76 -8.35 9.25
CA ARG A 266 4.53 -6.91 8.96
C ARG A 266 5.38 -5.98 9.83
N GLY A 267 5.78 -6.38 11.03
CA GLY A 267 6.67 -5.63 11.91
C GLY A 267 8.10 -5.57 11.37
N THR A 268 8.61 -6.70 10.87
CA THR A 268 9.90 -6.78 10.15
C THR A 268 9.95 -5.84 8.96
N VAL A 269 8.92 -5.86 8.08
CA VAL A 269 8.84 -4.92 6.95
C VAL A 269 8.79 -3.48 7.45
N LYS A 270 7.93 -3.18 8.45
CA LYS A 270 7.75 -1.83 8.99
C LYS A 270 8.99 -1.28 9.72
N ALA A 271 9.88 -2.15 10.20
CA ALA A 271 11.15 -1.77 10.82
C ALA A 271 12.26 -1.54 9.79
N PHE A 272 12.26 -2.25 8.67
CA PHE A 272 13.27 -2.10 7.61
C PHE A 272 12.93 -1.02 6.57
N GLU A 273 11.66 -0.82 6.21
CA GLU A 273 11.29 0.13 5.15
C GLU A 273 11.78 1.56 5.41
N LEU A 274 12.22 2.24 4.34
CA LEU A 274 12.82 3.59 4.37
C LEU A 274 14.14 3.72 5.18
N THR A 275 14.75 2.62 5.59
CA THR A 275 16.14 2.59 6.14
C THR A 275 17.15 2.12 5.09
N ALA A 276 18.44 2.39 5.28
CA ALA A 276 19.53 1.88 4.46
C ALA A 276 20.73 1.44 5.31
N PRO A 277 20.64 0.37 6.12
CA PRO A 277 21.71 -0.04 7.04
C PRO A 277 23.03 -0.46 6.38
N GLY A 278 23.03 -0.76 5.08
CA GLY A 278 24.25 -0.96 4.29
C GLY A 278 25.05 0.32 4.02
N ALA A 279 24.39 1.48 4.01
CA ALA A 279 24.98 2.81 3.75
C ALA A 279 25.00 3.72 5.01
N CYS A 280 24.01 3.58 5.88
CA CYS A 280 23.78 4.43 7.05
C CYS A 280 24.17 3.70 8.35
N ARG A 281 25.18 4.24 9.04
CA ARG A 281 25.65 3.71 10.33
C ARG A 281 24.61 3.83 11.45
N ALA A 282 23.75 4.85 11.42
CA ALA A 282 22.70 5.01 12.43
C ALA A 282 21.67 3.88 12.30
N ASP A 283 21.12 3.68 11.10
CA ASP A 283 20.18 2.60 10.77
C ASP A 283 20.77 1.22 11.12
N PHE A 284 22.04 0.98 10.82
CA PHE A 284 22.75 -0.24 11.24
C PHE A 284 22.67 -0.46 12.75
N GLN A 285 23.01 0.56 13.55
CA GLN A 285 23.06 0.46 15.02
C GLN A 285 21.66 0.29 15.62
N ASP A 286 20.68 1.02 15.08
CA ASP A 286 19.27 0.95 15.51
C ASP A 286 18.60 -0.38 15.14
N LEU A 287 19.01 -1.04 14.05
CA LEU A 287 18.39 -2.29 13.58
C LEU A 287 19.12 -3.54 14.05
N TYR A 288 20.46 -3.59 14.02
CA TYR A 288 21.19 -4.84 14.22
C TYR A 288 20.93 -5.47 15.59
N SER A 289 20.84 -4.65 16.64
CA SER A 289 20.45 -5.09 17.98
C SER A 289 19.08 -5.79 17.99
N LYS A 290 18.08 -5.22 17.32
CA LYS A 290 16.72 -5.77 17.19
C LYS A 290 16.69 -7.06 16.37
N VAL A 291 17.47 -7.15 15.30
CA VAL A 291 17.60 -8.36 14.46
C VAL A 291 18.26 -9.50 15.24
N ARG A 292 19.43 -9.25 15.85
CA ARG A 292 20.15 -10.24 16.66
C ARG A 292 19.27 -10.77 17.80
N ASP A 293 18.59 -9.86 18.51
CA ASP A 293 17.70 -10.18 19.64
C ASP A 293 16.35 -10.81 19.21
N GLY A 294 16.07 -10.94 17.90
CA GLY A 294 14.86 -11.59 17.37
C GLY A 294 13.59 -10.74 17.40
N LYS A 295 13.70 -9.42 17.65
CA LYS A 295 12.59 -8.44 17.58
C LYS A 295 12.28 -8.00 16.14
N ILE A 296 13.13 -8.39 15.20
CA ILE A 296 12.97 -8.29 13.75
C ILE A 296 13.39 -9.67 13.22
N LEU A 297 12.68 -10.19 12.21
CA LEU A 297 12.83 -11.56 11.70
C LEU A 297 12.59 -12.64 12.79
N GLY A 298 11.67 -12.41 13.73
CA GLY A 298 11.46 -13.28 14.91
C GLY A 298 11.14 -14.75 14.60
N ALA A 299 10.53 -15.02 13.44
CA ALA A 299 10.22 -16.37 12.95
C ALA A 299 11.42 -17.13 12.33
N PHE A 300 12.63 -16.55 12.40
CA PHE A 300 13.88 -17.13 11.91
C PHE A 300 14.84 -17.43 13.07
N ASP A 301 15.66 -18.47 12.96
CA ASP A 301 16.70 -18.78 13.95
C ASP A 301 17.88 -17.79 13.91
N LYS A 302 18.81 -17.90 14.86
CA LYS A 302 19.93 -16.95 14.97
C LYS A 302 20.84 -16.95 13.72
N GLN A 303 21.15 -18.11 13.13
CA GLN A 303 21.99 -18.17 11.94
C GLN A 303 21.22 -17.64 10.73
N GLU A 304 19.96 -18.06 10.55
CA GLU A 304 19.09 -17.50 9.51
C GLU A 304 19.07 -15.96 9.58
N ARG A 305 18.91 -15.37 10.77
CA ARG A 305 18.86 -13.91 10.96
C ARG A 305 20.16 -13.19 10.60
N GLU A 306 21.33 -13.71 10.98
CA GLU A 306 22.62 -13.09 10.61
C GLU A 306 22.88 -13.21 9.09
N ASP A 307 22.52 -14.35 8.46
CA ASP A 307 22.65 -14.55 7.01
C ASP A 307 21.72 -13.63 6.22
N ILE A 308 20.47 -13.46 6.67
CA ILE A 308 19.50 -12.50 6.10
C ILE A 308 20.02 -11.07 6.31
N TRP A 309 20.56 -10.74 7.49
CA TRP A 309 21.11 -9.41 7.77
C TRP A 309 22.27 -9.06 6.83
N GLY A 310 23.19 -9.99 6.58
CA GLY A 310 24.26 -9.81 5.59
C GLY A 310 23.72 -9.46 4.19
N ARG A 311 22.62 -10.10 3.76
CA ARG A 311 21.93 -9.77 2.50
C ARG A 311 21.21 -8.41 2.56
N VAL A 312 20.58 -8.05 3.68
CA VAL A 312 19.95 -6.73 3.90
C VAL A 312 20.97 -5.60 3.81
N LEU A 313 22.16 -5.77 4.40
CA LEU A 313 23.26 -4.81 4.28
C LEU A 313 23.69 -4.68 2.82
N SER A 314 24.02 -5.79 2.15
CA SER A 314 24.48 -5.78 0.75
C SER A 314 23.44 -5.25 -0.24
N ALA A 315 22.14 -5.31 0.08
CA ALA A 315 21.06 -4.82 -0.77
C ALA A 315 20.67 -3.36 -0.49
N SER A 316 21.24 -2.72 0.54
CA SER A 316 20.95 -1.35 0.97
C SER A 316 22.17 -0.43 1.03
N THR A 317 23.21 -0.73 0.23
CA THR A 317 24.40 0.12 0.09
C THR A 317 24.19 1.33 -0.83
N ASP A 318 23.17 1.28 -1.71
CA ASP A 318 22.89 2.31 -2.73
C ASP A 318 21.44 2.83 -2.69
N ARG A 319 20.61 2.32 -1.79
CA ARG A 319 19.15 2.57 -1.75
C ARG A 319 18.56 2.39 -0.36
N LEU A 320 17.44 3.08 -0.10
CA LEU A 320 16.54 2.74 0.99
C LEU A 320 15.85 1.39 0.69
N ILE A 321 15.53 0.63 1.75
CA ILE A 321 14.77 -0.61 1.66
C ILE A 321 13.33 -0.29 1.22
N PRO A 322 12.85 -0.82 0.08
CA PRO A 322 11.56 -0.46 -0.49
C PRO A 322 10.42 -1.30 0.07
N SER A 323 9.22 -0.72 0.13
CA SER A 323 7.97 -1.42 0.47
C SER A 323 6.77 -0.77 -0.23
N LEU A 324 5.57 -1.33 -0.06
CA LEU A 324 4.35 -0.66 -0.52
C LEU A 324 4.16 0.72 0.16
N PHE A 325 4.61 0.88 1.42
CA PHE A 325 4.57 2.16 2.11
C PHE A 325 5.46 3.19 1.41
N SER A 326 6.71 2.84 1.07
CA SER A 326 7.64 3.77 0.40
C SER A 326 7.11 4.17 -0.97
N PHE A 327 6.58 3.22 -1.75
CA PHE A 327 5.91 3.50 -3.02
C PHE A 327 4.78 4.53 -2.89
N PHE A 328 3.92 4.40 -1.87
CA PHE A 328 2.83 5.35 -1.64
C PHE A 328 3.25 6.70 -1.05
N GLU A 329 4.45 6.82 -0.46
CA GLU A 329 5.08 8.12 -0.17
C GLU A 329 5.66 8.76 -1.44
N ASP A 330 6.50 8.01 -2.17
CA ASP A 330 7.22 8.46 -3.37
C ASP A 330 6.26 8.91 -4.48
N LEU A 331 5.08 8.28 -4.61
CA LEU A 331 4.02 8.71 -5.54
C LEU A 331 3.60 10.19 -5.38
N ASN A 332 3.75 10.78 -4.19
CA ASN A 332 3.43 12.19 -3.92
C ASN A 332 4.53 13.14 -4.38
N TYR A 333 5.78 12.67 -4.43
CA TYR A 333 6.91 13.38 -5.02
C TYR A 333 6.88 13.23 -6.56
N LEU A 334 6.82 11.98 -7.04
CA LEU A 334 6.77 11.64 -8.47
C LEU A 334 5.64 12.37 -9.20
N GLY A 335 4.47 12.53 -8.58
CA GLY A 335 3.36 13.27 -9.18
C GLY A 335 3.68 14.74 -9.54
N LYS A 336 4.49 15.43 -8.71
CA LYS A 336 4.91 16.82 -8.97
C LYS A 336 5.89 16.89 -10.14
N VAL A 337 6.86 15.97 -10.15
CA VAL A 337 7.87 15.85 -11.22
C VAL A 337 7.20 15.44 -12.54
N ALA A 338 6.24 14.52 -12.50
CA ALA A 338 5.44 14.10 -13.64
C ALA A 338 4.59 15.23 -14.21
N ASP A 339 3.96 16.05 -13.36
CA ASP A 339 3.18 17.22 -13.82
C ASP A 339 4.07 18.30 -14.47
N TYR A 340 5.35 18.39 -14.10
CA TYR A 340 6.35 19.17 -14.85
C TYR A 340 6.70 18.51 -16.19
N MET A 341 7.02 17.21 -16.23
CA MET A 341 7.30 16.49 -17.48
C MET A 341 6.16 16.67 -18.52
N LYS A 342 4.89 16.63 -18.09
CA LYS A 342 3.70 16.86 -18.93
C LYS A 342 3.62 18.27 -19.56
N ARG A 343 4.33 19.28 -19.03
CA ARG A 343 4.42 20.64 -19.62
C ARG A 343 5.38 20.72 -20.80
N LEU A 344 6.36 19.82 -20.87
CA LEU A 344 7.35 19.68 -21.94
C LEU A 344 6.89 18.65 -22.99
N PHE A 345 6.30 17.54 -22.52
CA PHE A 345 5.81 16.41 -23.30
C PHE A 345 4.29 16.25 -23.11
N PRO A 346 3.46 16.92 -23.93
CA PRO A 346 1.99 16.82 -23.81
C PRO A 346 1.50 15.40 -24.09
N LEU A 347 0.75 14.81 -23.15
CA LEU A 347 0.28 13.42 -23.26
C LEU A 347 -0.88 13.28 -24.25
N SER A 348 -0.91 12.17 -24.99
CA SER A 348 -2.12 11.74 -25.71
C SER A 348 -3.20 11.25 -24.73
N PRO A 349 -4.49 11.17 -25.12
CA PRO A 349 -5.58 10.78 -24.21
C PRO A 349 -5.42 9.40 -23.55
N ARG A 350 -4.59 8.51 -24.11
CA ARG A 350 -4.24 7.20 -23.54
C ARG A 350 -2.75 7.03 -23.21
N GLY A 351 -1.92 8.02 -23.52
CA GLY A 351 -0.47 7.95 -23.34
C GLY A 351 0.00 8.17 -21.89
N THR A 352 1.22 7.72 -21.66
CA THR A 352 2.00 7.84 -20.42
C THR A 352 3.11 8.86 -20.60
N VAL A 353 3.79 9.24 -19.50
CA VAL A 353 4.99 10.10 -19.57
C VAL A 353 6.10 9.41 -20.37
N SER A 354 6.25 8.09 -20.24
CA SER A 354 7.20 7.30 -21.03
C SER A 354 6.85 7.33 -22.52
N SER A 355 5.59 7.03 -22.89
CA SER A 355 5.20 7.03 -24.30
C SER A 355 5.36 8.40 -24.93
N ALA A 356 5.04 9.49 -24.20
CA ALA A 356 5.21 10.86 -24.69
C ALA A 356 6.68 11.32 -24.81
N LEU A 357 7.61 10.72 -24.06
CA LEU A 357 9.05 10.87 -24.28
C LEU A 357 9.49 10.10 -25.53
N GLU A 358 9.05 8.86 -25.67
CA GLU A 358 9.42 7.96 -26.77
C GLU A 358 8.87 8.48 -28.12
N ASP A 359 7.60 8.89 -28.17
CA ASP A 359 6.96 9.57 -29.32
C ASP A 359 7.69 10.86 -29.72
N ALA A 360 8.30 11.56 -28.76
CA ALA A 360 9.05 12.80 -29.01
C ALA A 360 10.53 12.56 -29.35
N PHE A 361 11.07 11.35 -29.19
CA PHE A 361 12.49 11.09 -29.44
C PHE A 361 12.77 10.91 -30.94
N SER A 362 13.46 11.88 -31.54
CA SER A 362 13.68 11.92 -32.99
C SER A 362 15.11 11.59 -33.43
N ASP A 363 16.06 11.54 -32.48
CA ASP A 363 17.52 11.49 -32.68
C ASP A 363 18.12 12.64 -33.53
N ALA A 364 17.29 13.49 -34.13
CA ALA A 364 17.62 14.34 -35.28
C ALA A 364 18.43 15.61 -34.95
N ASN A 365 19.17 15.60 -33.83
CA ASN A 365 20.17 16.61 -33.45
C ASN A 365 21.54 15.95 -33.15
N HIS A 366 21.67 14.61 -33.20
CA HIS A 366 22.87 13.88 -32.84
C HIS A 366 23.76 13.51 -34.04
N ARG A 367 25.06 13.34 -33.77
CA ARG A 367 25.97 12.61 -34.66
C ARG A 367 25.77 11.11 -34.47
N ALA A 368 25.83 10.34 -35.55
CA ALA A 368 25.63 8.89 -35.51
C ALA A 368 26.55 8.21 -34.48
N GLY A 369 25.96 7.40 -33.59
CA GLY A 369 26.69 6.63 -32.58
C GLY A 369 27.10 7.40 -31.31
N GLN A 370 26.67 8.65 -31.11
CA GLN A 370 27.01 9.45 -29.91
C GLN A 370 25.77 9.76 -29.05
N CYS A 371 25.86 9.49 -27.74
CA CYS A 371 24.98 10.09 -26.71
C CYS A 371 25.43 11.51 -26.39
N VAL A 372 24.48 12.40 -26.13
CA VAL A 372 24.70 13.61 -25.32
C VAL A 372 24.50 13.27 -23.83
N ILE A 373 25.43 13.71 -22.99
CA ILE A 373 25.31 13.70 -21.53
C ILE A 373 25.55 15.12 -21.01
N GLN A 374 24.63 15.63 -20.19
CA GLN A 374 24.78 16.88 -19.45
C GLN A 374 25.69 16.64 -18.24
N GLU A 375 26.82 17.35 -18.17
CA GLU A 375 27.78 17.25 -17.03
C GLU A 375 27.70 18.47 -16.11
N SER A 376 27.18 19.61 -16.58
CA SER A 376 26.72 20.73 -15.75
C SER A 376 25.52 21.43 -16.41
N GLU A 377 24.93 22.43 -15.75
CA GLU A 377 23.75 23.15 -16.27
C GLU A 377 23.94 23.71 -17.68
N SER A 378 25.17 24.16 -18.00
CA SER A 378 25.54 24.70 -19.31
C SER A 378 26.45 23.80 -20.17
N THR A 379 26.91 22.64 -19.68
CA THR A 379 27.92 21.82 -20.38
C THR A 379 27.45 20.40 -20.72
N TYR A 380 27.81 19.99 -21.94
CA TYR A 380 27.38 18.73 -22.55
C TYR A 380 28.60 18.01 -23.15
N VAL A 381 28.65 16.69 -22.99
CA VAL A 381 29.75 15.86 -23.54
C VAL A 381 29.19 14.68 -24.34
N PHE A 382 29.85 14.39 -25.45
CA PHE A 382 29.47 13.35 -26.40
C PHE A 382 30.19 12.03 -26.07
N ARG A 383 29.44 10.93 -25.87
CA ARG A 383 30.00 9.61 -25.51
C ARG A 383 29.56 8.54 -26.53
N PRO A 384 30.46 7.69 -27.09
CA PRO A 384 30.06 6.64 -28.04
C PRO A 384 29.18 5.56 -27.40
N ARG A 385 27.97 5.31 -27.94
CA ARG A 385 26.96 4.35 -27.43
C ARG A 385 25.96 3.92 -28.51
N SER A 386 25.19 2.87 -28.23
CA SER A 386 24.10 2.36 -29.09
C SER A 386 22.81 3.19 -28.97
N GLN A 387 21.90 3.02 -29.94
CA GLN A 387 20.64 3.78 -30.00
C GLN A 387 19.70 3.52 -28.82
N ALA A 388 19.54 2.28 -28.37
CA ALA A 388 18.71 1.98 -27.19
C ALA A 388 19.21 2.70 -25.92
N VAL A 389 20.54 2.78 -25.75
CA VAL A 389 21.17 3.50 -24.63
C VAL A 389 20.99 5.02 -24.75
N ARG A 390 20.81 5.58 -25.96
CA ARG A 390 20.48 7.01 -26.13
C ARG A 390 19.09 7.35 -25.60
N VAL A 391 18.08 6.52 -25.89
CA VAL A 391 16.69 6.76 -25.44
C VAL A 391 16.59 6.69 -23.92
N ASP A 392 17.17 5.65 -23.31
CA ASP A 392 17.23 5.47 -21.87
C ASP A 392 17.97 6.62 -21.16
N LEU A 393 19.16 7.01 -21.64
CA LEU A 393 19.91 8.13 -21.05
C LEU A 393 19.23 9.49 -21.26
N GLY A 394 18.51 9.69 -22.38
CA GLY A 394 17.67 10.88 -22.57
C GLY A 394 16.54 10.94 -21.53
N ARG A 395 15.81 9.83 -21.34
CA ARG A 395 14.70 9.71 -20.39
C ARG A 395 15.17 9.93 -18.95
N ARG A 396 16.31 9.34 -18.57
CA ARG A 396 16.93 9.58 -17.25
C ARG A 396 17.34 11.04 -17.05
N GLN A 397 17.92 11.69 -18.06
CA GLN A 397 18.33 13.11 -17.94
C GLN A 397 17.13 14.06 -17.83
N MET A 398 16.04 13.82 -18.58
CA MET A 398 14.81 14.61 -18.43
C MET A 398 14.16 14.41 -17.06
N TRP A 399 14.13 13.17 -16.54
CA TRP A 399 13.69 12.91 -15.17
C TRP A 399 14.59 13.60 -14.12
N MET A 400 15.92 13.52 -14.23
CA MET A 400 16.84 14.18 -13.29
C MET A 400 16.72 15.72 -13.32
N SER A 401 16.57 16.32 -14.50
CA SER A 401 16.34 17.77 -14.62
C SER A 401 15.02 18.19 -13.98
N THR A 402 13.92 17.48 -14.28
CA THR A 402 12.63 17.80 -13.67
C THR A 402 12.59 17.52 -12.17
N MET A 403 13.30 16.51 -11.66
CA MET A 403 13.49 16.25 -10.22
C MET A 403 14.22 17.39 -9.49
N ARG A 404 15.18 18.05 -10.15
CA ARG A 404 15.86 19.25 -9.64
C ARG A 404 14.92 20.45 -9.60
N ASN A 405 14.15 20.64 -10.67
CA ASN A 405 13.51 21.92 -10.98
C ASN A 405 11.98 21.98 -10.76
N TYR A 406 11.31 20.88 -10.38
CA TYR A 406 9.84 20.88 -10.15
C TYR A 406 9.31 21.96 -9.18
N PRO A 407 10.02 22.46 -8.14
CA PRO A 407 9.46 23.49 -7.25
C PRO A 407 9.19 24.81 -8.00
N GLN A 408 9.99 25.09 -9.03
CA GLN A 408 9.92 26.29 -9.85
C GLN A 408 8.85 26.17 -10.97
N VAL A 409 8.33 24.96 -11.19
CA VAL A 409 7.41 24.65 -12.30
C VAL A 409 6.20 23.85 -11.77
N PRO A 410 5.32 24.45 -10.95
CA PRO A 410 4.13 23.79 -10.41
C PRO A 410 3.16 23.32 -11.50
N ALA A 411 2.31 22.35 -11.14
CA ALA A 411 1.25 21.81 -12.00
C ALA A 411 0.27 22.90 -12.49
N GLU A 412 -0.37 22.70 -13.65
CA GLU A 412 -1.35 23.67 -14.14
C GLU A 412 -2.66 23.66 -13.33
N PRO A 413 -3.20 24.84 -12.96
CA PRO A 413 -4.41 24.92 -12.15
C PRO A 413 -5.62 24.39 -12.93
N LYS A 414 -6.11 23.22 -12.50
CA LYS A 414 -7.28 22.54 -13.09
C LYS A 414 -8.48 23.50 -13.07
N LYS A 415 -9.05 23.78 -14.25
CA LYS A 415 -9.99 24.90 -14.56
C LYS A 415 -11.26 25.05 -13.69
N LYS A 416 -11.54 24.16 -12.73
CA LYS A 416 -12.80 24.11 -11.97
C LYS A 416 -12.94 25.15 -10.85
N ASN A 417 -11.85 25.63 -10.25
CA ASN A 417 -11.92 26.56 -9.10
C ASN A 417 -11.57 27.99 -9.51
N LEU A 418 -12.58 28.81 -9.79
CA LEU A 418 -12.41 30.24 -10.13
C LEU A 418 -11.70 31.03 -9.02
N LEU A 419 -11.94 30.71 -7.74
CA LEU A 419 -11.29 31.33 -6.58
C LEU A 419 -9.78 31.01 -6.49
N ALA A 420 -9.34 29.84 -6.97
CA ALA A 420 -7.93 29.43 -6.91
C ALA A 420 -7.04 30.13 -7.94
N LYS A 421 -7.62 30.89 -8.89
CA LYS A 421 -6.86 31.64 -9.91
C LYS A 421 -6.00 32.77 -9.34
N LEU A 422 -6.28 33.24 -8.12
CA LEU A 422 -5.61 34.39 -7.50
C LEU A 422 -4.25 34.06 -6.88
N THR A 423 -3.94 32.78 -6.66
CA THR A 423 -2.74 32.36 -5.90
C THR A 423 -2.02 31.16 -6.51
N SER A 424 -2.30 30.82 -7.78
CA SER A 424 -1.43 29.91 -8.53
C SER A 424 -0.16 30.65 -8.91
N GLU A 425 0.95 30.32 -8.26
CA GLU A 425 2.27 30.69 -8.76
C GLU A 425 2.40 30.21 -10.21
N LYS A 426 2.93 31.08 -11.08
CA LYS A 426 3.22 30.71 -12.46
C LYS A 426 4.53 29.94 -12.46
N ALA A 427 4.61 28.90 -13.27
CA ALA A 427 5.88 28.26 -13.60
C ALA A 427 6.88 29.30 -14.11
N ASP A 428 8.14 29.22 -13.69
CA ASP A 428 9.15 30.09 -14.26
C ASP A 428 9.42 29.69 -15.72
N GLU A 429 9.24 30.67 -16.60
CA GLU A 429 9.42 30.52 -18.03
C GLU A 429 10.90 30.33 -18.38
N ILE A 430 11.85 30.81 -17.55
CA ILE A 430 13.29 30.58 -17.73
C ILE A 430 13.58 29.07 -17.64
N VAL A 431 13.29 28.48 -16.47
CA VAL A 431 13.51 27.07 -16.13
C VAL A 431 12.75 26.10 -17.07
N LEU A 432 11.63 26.57 -17.64
CA LEU A 432 10.88 25.84 -18.66
C LEU A 432 11.55 25.90 -20.05
N CYS A 433 12.16 27.02 -20.44
CA CYS A 433 12.88 27.17 -21.70
C CYS A 433 14.27 26.51 -21.66
N GLU A 434 14.97 26.56 -20.53
CA GLU A 434 16.19 25.79 -20.26
C GLU A 434 15.94 24.28 -20.41
N SER A 435 14.86 23.78 -19.80
CA SER A 435 14.50 22.36 -19.91
C SER A 435 14.01 21.95 -21.31
N ALA A 436 13.44 22.87 -22.09
CA ALA A 436 13.16 22.65 -23.51
C ALA A 436 14.45 22.62 -24.35
N THR A 437 15.42 23.48 -24.02
CA THR A 437 16.75 23.49 -24.64
C THR A 437 17.48 22.18 -24.35
N LEU A 438 17.49 21.71 -23.10
CA LEU A 438 17.99 20.38 -22.70
C LEU A 438 17.31 19.26 -23.50
N ALA A 439 15.98 19.26 -23.59
CA ALA A 439 15.24 18.26 -24.36
C ALA A 439 15.65 18.26 -25.86
N SER A 440 15.81 19.44 -26.45
CA SER A 440 16.31 19.59 -27.83
C SER A 440 17.75 19.06 -27.97
N CYS A 441 18.65 19.39 -27.05
CA CYS A 441 20.02 18.87 -27.02
C CYS A 441 20.09 17.34 -26.87
N LEU A 442 19.11 16.73 -26.18
CA LEU A 442 18.96 15.28 -26.03
C LEU A 442 18.21 14.61 -27.20
N GLY A 443 17.88 15.33 -28.28
CA GLY A 443 17.28 14.78 -29.49
C GLY A 443 15.75 14.67 -29.49
N TYR A 444 15.08 15.19 -28.45
CA TYR A 444 13.62 15.27 -28.41
C TYR A 444 13.11 16.43 -29.29
N LYS A 445 12.05 16.19 -30.05
CA LYS A 445 11.39 17.20 -30.89
C LYS A 445 9.87 17.11 -30.75
N SER A 446 9.28 18.25 -30.41
CA SER A 446 7.83 18.48 -30.44
C SER A 446 7.59 19.96 -30.70
N GLU A 447 6.40 20.34 -31.16
CA GLU A 447 6.06 21.76 -31.34
C GLU A 447 6.08 22.51 -29.99
N ARG A 448 5.88 21.80 -28.86
CA ARG A 448 6.03 22.35 -27.51
C ARG A 448 7.49 22.64 -27.17
N ILE A 449 8.41 21.73 -27.44
CA ILE A 449 9.85 21.93 -27.23
C ILE A 449 10.36 23.06 -28.14
N ARG A 450 9.96 23.07 -29.41
CA ARG A 450 10.31 24.11 -30.38
C ARG A 450 9.83 25.49 -29.93
N SER A 451 8.54 25.65 -29.63
CA SER A 451 7.97 26.95 -29.23
C SER A 451 8.52 27.48 -27.90
N LEU A 452 9.02 26.61 -27.01
CA LEU A 452 9.76 27.02 -25.82
C LEU A 452 11.22 27.40 -26.16
N THR A 453 11.92 26.63 -26.99
CA THR A 453 13.31 26.91 -27.40
C THR A 453 13.42 28.17 -28.27
N GLN A 454 12.33 28.58 -28.93
CA GLN A 454 12.24 29.82 -29.72
C GLN A 454 11.89 31.06 -28.89
N ARG A 455 11.68 30.94 -27.57
CA ARG A 455 11.51 32.08 -26.65
C ARG A 455 12.85 32.42 -26.01
N SER A 456 13.24 33.69 -26.03
CA SER A 456 14.33 34.17 -25.20
C SER A 456 13.87 34.22 -23.72
N PRO A 457 14.57 33.53 -22.80
CA PRO A 457 14.29 33.60 -21.37
C PRO A 457 14.42 35.02 -20.83
N ASP A 458 15.46 35.73 -21.28
CA ASP A 458 15.79 37.09 -20.88
C ASP A 458 14.73 38.09 -21.36
N ARG A 459 14.22 37.92 -22.59
CA ARG A 459 13.13 38.74 -23.15
C ARG A 459 11.87 38.64 -22.30
N GLU A 460 11.41 37.43 -21.95
CA GLU A 460 10.24 37.25 -21.09
C GLU A 460 10.53 37.61 -19.61
N PHE A 461 11.79 37.59 -19.14
CA PHE A 461 12.14 38.13 -17.82
C PHE A 461 12.09 39.66 -17.81
N ALA A 462 12.71 40.34 -18.76
CA ALA A 462 12.66 41.79 -18.92
C ALA A 462 11.20 42.26 -19.07
N ARG A 463 10.40 41.55 -19.88
CA ARG A 463 8.97 41.79 -20.05
C ARG A 463 8.18 41.61 -18.75
N ARG A 464 8.46 40.56 -17.97
CA ARG A 464 7.88 40.37 -16.62
C ARG A 464 8.29 41.49 -15.65
N ALA A 465 9.56 41.93 -15.67
CA ALA A 465 10.08 43.00 -14.82
C ALA A 465 9.44 44.36 -15.15
N LEU A 466 9.33 44.71 -16.43
CA LEU A 466 8.67 45.93 -16.91
C LEU A 466 7.18 46.00 -16.51
N LEU A 467 6.47 44.88 -16.61
CA LEU A 467 5.06 44.76 -16.21
C LEU A 467 4.85 44.69 -14.69
N HIS A 468 5.87 44.28 -13.92
CA HIS A 468 5.85 44.34 -12.46
C HIS A 468 6.12 45.77 -11.96
N ALA A 469 7.14 46.44 -12.53
CA ALA A 469 7.52 47.80 -12.19
C ALA A 469 6.45 48.83 -12.59
N ARG A 470 5.77 48.64 -13.74
CA ARG A 470 4.64 49.46 -14.18
C ARG A 470 3.41 48.58 -14.37
N LYS A 471 2.59 48.49 -13.30
CA LYS A 471 1.43 47.59 -13.25
C LYS A 471 0.40 47.90 -14.36
N PRO A 472 -0.16 46.88 -15.06
CA PRO A 472 -1.09 47.08 -16.18
C PRO A 472 -2.40 47.80 -15.86
N ASP A 473 -2.81 47.90 -14.57
CA ASP A 473 -3.98 48.66 -14.13
C ASP A 473 -3.75 50.19 -14.16
N ARG A 474 -2.49 50.64 -14.23
CA ARG A 474 -2.11 52.07 -14.12
C ARG A 474 -1.27 52.56 -15.30
N TYR A 475 -0.61 51.66 -16.00
CA TYR A 475 0.27 51.99 -17.11
C TYR A 475 0.17 50.93 -18.19
N LYS A 476 -0.06 51.37 -19.43
CA LYS A 476 -0.12 50.51 -20.60
C LYS A 476 1.00 50.87 -21.55
N TYR A 477 2.00 50.00 -21.66
CA TYR A 477 2.98 50.08 -22.74
C TYR A 477 2.25 49.96 -24.09
N SER A 478 2.70 50.70 -25.12
CA SER A 478 2.36 50.32 -26.49
C SER A 478 3.10 49.03 -26.85
N GLU A 479 2.53 48.22 -27.74
CA GLU A 479 3.08 46.90 -28.07
C GLU A 479 4.50 47.02 -28.65
N ALA A 480 4.71 47.95 -29.59
CA ALA A 480 6.02 48.28 -30.13
C ALA A 480 7.04 48.73 -29.05
N ALA A 481 6.64 49.59 -28.10
CA ALA A 481 7.56 50.05 -27.06
C ALA A 481 7.82 48.98 -25.99
N LEU A 482 6.88 48.06 -25.73
CA LEU A 482 7.14 46.93 -24.83
C LEU A 482 8.19 46.00 -25.42
N GLU A 483 8.11 45.73 -26.72
CA GLU A 483 9.07 44.87 -27.42
C GLU A 483 10.46 45.56 -27.58
N ASP A 484 10.50 46.86 -27.87
CA ASP A 484 11.72 47.69 -27.92
C ASP A 484 12.50 47.75 -26.58
N TYR A 485 11.83 47.54 -25.45
CA TYR A 485 12.47 47.45 -24.12
C TYR A 485 12.92 46.02 -23.72
N VAL A 486 12.78 45.01 -24.60
CA VAL A 486 13.08 43.60 -24.28
C VAL A 486 13.85 42.85 -25.38
N GLU A 487 14.34 43.56 -26.41
CA GLU A 487 15.38 43.07 -27.33
C GLU A 487 16.79 43.35 -26.78
#